data_AF-A0A357CVN8-F1
#
_entry.id   AF-A0A357CVN8-F1
#
_cell.length_a   1.000
_cell.length_b   1.000
_cell.length_c   1.000
_cell.angle_alpha   90.00
_cell.angle_beta   90.00
_cell.angle_gamma   90.00
#
_symmetry.space_group_name_H-M   'P 1'
#
loop_
_entity.id
_entity.type
_entity.pdbx_description
1 polymer ?
#
loop_
_entity_poly.entity_id
_entity_poly.type
_entity_poly.pdbx_seq_one_letter_code
_entity_poly.pdbx_strand_id
1 'polypeptide(L)'
;MLITGGAVGVDTIAERYADRKHIKKQIIFPDYGRYGKSAPLYRNKLIVDTADIVIAIWDGVSGGTNFTVKYAQQIGKPFEVHIV
;
A
#
# COMPACT_ATOMS: atom_id res chain seq x y z
N MET A 1 3.26 3.75 12.66
CA MET A 1 2.43 2.55 12.38
C MET A 1 2.66 2.17 10.93
N LEU A 2 2.69 0.87 10.59
CA LEU A 2 2.75 0.44 9.19
C LEU A 2 1.34 0.14 8.68
N ILE A 3 1.02 0.60 7.47
CA ILE A 3 -0.25 0.30 6.80
C ILE A 3 0.08 -0.48 5.52
N THR A 4 -0.47 -1.68 5.39
CA THR A 4 -0.21 -2.58 4.25
C THR A 4 -1.51 -3.09 3.65
N GLY A 5 -1.42 -3.73 2.47
CA GLY A 5 -2.55 -4.27 1.75
C GLY A 5 -2.75 -5.78 1.85
N GLY A 6 -1.92 -6.46 2.65
CA GLY A 6 -1.98 -7.91 2.85
C GLY A 6 -1.61 -8.75 1.61
N ALA A 7 -0.92 -8.18 0.62
CA ALA A 7 -0.48 -8.92 -0.55
C ALA A 7 0.77 -9.79 -0.25
N VAL A 8 0.97 -10.82 -1.06
CA VAL A 8 2.23 -11.57 -1.05
C VAL A 8 3.35 -10.67 -1.58
N GLY A 9 4.49 -10.63 -0.90
CA GLY A 9 5.65 -9.82 -1.28
C GLY A 9 5.98 -8.73 -0.26
N VAL A 10 6.10 -7.48 -0.71
CA VAL A 10 6.54 -6.33 0.12
C VAL A 10 5.65 -6.15 1.34
N ASP A 11 4.33 -6.26 1.19
CA ASP A 11 3.37 -6.18 2.31
C ASP A 11 3.68 -7.24 3.39
N THR A 12 3.94 -8.48 2.99
CA THR A 12 4.31 -9.56 3.91
C THR A 12 5.63 -9.26 4.65
N ILE A 13 6.61 -8.68 3.95
CA ILE A 13 7.90 -8.32 4.54
C ILE A 13 7.72 -7.18 5.56
N ALA A 14 6.96 -6.14 5.21
CA ALA A 14 6.66 -5.01 6.07
C ALA A 14 5.88 -5.44 7.33
N GLU A 15 4.88 -6.32 7.18
CA GLU A 15 4.10 -6.87 8.29
C GLU A 15 4.97 -7.67 9.26
N ARG A 16 5.85 -8.54 8.74
CA ARG A 16 6.81 -9.30 9.56
C ARG A 16 7.85 -8.41 10.21
N TYR A 17 8.23 -7.30 9.57
CA TYR A 17 9.14 -6.32 10.16
C TYR A 17 8.46 -5.60 11.32
N ALA A 18 7.20 -5.17 11.15
CA ALA A 18 6.41 -4.58 12.22
C ALA A 18 6.27 -5.52 13.41
N ASP A 19 5.96 -6.80 13.19
CA ASP A 19 5.86 -7.80 14.27
C ASP A 19 7.17 -7.93 15.05
N ARG A 20 8.28 -8.11 14.33
CA ARG A 20 9.62 -8.27 14.93
C ARG A 20 10.10 -7.04 15.70
N LYS A 21 9.63 -5.85 15.33
CA LYS A 21 10.01 -4.58 15.96
C LYS A 21 8.95 -4.04 16.91
N HIS A 22 7.87 -4.80 17.16
CA HIS A 22 6.72 -4.36 17.95
C HIS A 22 6.12 -3.02 17.49
N ILE A 23 6.16 -2.76 16.17
CA ILE A 23 5.57 -1.57 15.57
C ILE A 23 4.10 -1.89 15.29
N LYS A 24 3.18 -1.02 15.73
CA LYS A 24 1.76 -1.13 15.38
C LYS A 24 1.59 -1.22 13.87
N LYS A 25 0.74 -2.15 13.40
CA LYS A 25 0.39 -2.30 11.99
C LYS A 25 -1.12 -2.36 11.78
N GLN A 26 -1.55 -1.96 10.59
CA GLN A 26 -2.91 -2.09 10.09
C GLN A 26 -2.85 -2.72 8.70
N ILE A 27 -3.64 -3.77 8.48
CA ILE A 27 -3.72 -4.46 7.19
C ILE A 27 -5.09 -4.17 6.60
N ILE A 28 -5.12 -3.57 5.40
CA ILE A 28 -6.34 -3.20 4.70
C ILE A 28 -6.53 -4.16 3.54
N PHE A 29 -7.45 -5.12 3.70
CA PHE A 29 -7.76 -6.10 2.66
C PHE A 29 -8.75 -5.53 1.62
N PRO A 30 -8.69 -5.99 0.35
CA PRO A 30 -9.67 -5.63 -0.66
C PRO A 30 -11.08 -6.15 -0.31
N ASP A 31 -12.06 -5.26 -0.34
CA ASP A 31 -13.48 -5.61 -0.17
C ASP A 31 -14.11 -5.96 -1.53
N TYR A 32 -13.97 -7.23 -1.91
CA TYR A 32 -14.54 -7.76 -3.15
C TYR A 32 -16.07 -7.79 -3.16
N GLY A 33 -16.72 -7.89 -1.99
CA GLY A 33 -18.17 -7.88 -1.89
C GLY A 33 -18.76 -6.54 -2.31
N ARG A 34 -18.11 -5.43 -1.90
CA ARG A 34 -18.55 -4.08 -2.22
C ARG A 34 -18.07 -3.57 -3.58
N TYR A 35 -16.83 -3.87 -3.96
CA TYR A 35 -16.18 -3.23 -5.11
C TYR A 35 -15.85 -4.20 -6.26
N GLY A 36 -16.15 -5.49 -6.12
CA GLY A 36 -15.89 -6.49 -7.15
C GLY A 36 -14.43 -6.47 -7.63
N LYS A 37 -14.23 -6.52 -8.95
CA LYS A 37 -12.89 -6.53 -9.58
C LYS A 37 -12.04 -5.29 -9.26
N SER A 38 -12.68 -4.18 -8.88
CA SER A 38 -11.98 -2.92 -8.58
C SER A 38 -11.50 -2.82 -7.13
N ALA A 39 -11.86 -3.79 -6.26
CA ALA A 39 -11.52 -3.79 -4.84
C ALA A 39 -10.03 -3.54 -4.53
N PRO A 40 -9.05 -4.10 -5.27
CA PRO A 40 -7.63 -3.81 -5.03
C PRO A 40 -7.28 -2.32 -5.21
N LEU A 41 -7.88 -1.64 -6.19
CA LEU A 41 -7.62 -0.23 -6.44
C LEU A 41 -8.24 0.66 -5.36
N TYR A 42 -9.47 0.35 -4.92
CA TYR A 42 -10.11 1.05 -3.81
C TYR A 42 -9.32 0.88 -2.51
N ARG A 43 -8.86 -0.34 -2.25
CA ARG A 43 -7.96 -0.63 -1.12
C ARG A 43 -6.67 0.20 -1.20
N ASN A 44 -6.04 0.30 -2.37
CA ASN A 44 -4.83 1.11 -2.53
C ASN A 44 -5.08 2.58 -2.23
N LYS A 45 -6.21 3.15 -2.70
CA LYS A 45 -6.59 4.52 -2.33
C LYS A 45 -6.74 4.69 -0.83
N LEU A 46 -7.45 3.76 -0.17
CA LEU A 46 -7.65 3.81 1.27
C LEU A 46 -6.33 3.77 2.05
N ILE A 47 -5.34 2.98 1.62
CA ILE A 47 -4.00 2.99 2.21
C ILE A 47 -3.37 4.38 2.09
N VAL A 48 -3.39 4.97 0.88
CA VAL A 48 -2.81 6.29 0.61
C VAL A 48 -3.51 7.38 1.43
N ASP A 49 -4.84 7.35 1.49
CA ASP A 49 -5.65 8.32 2.23
C ASP A 49 -5.35 8.27 3.73
N THR A 50 -5.19 7.05 4.27
CA THR A 50 -4.95 6.81 5.71
C THR A 50 -3.51 7.10 6.14
N ALA A 51 -2.53 6.93 5.25
CA ALA A 51 -1.12 7.09 5.59
C ALA A 51 -0.69 8.56 5.67
N ASP A 52 0.28 8.89 6.52
CA ASP A 52 0.92 10.22 6.51
C ASP A 52 1.91 10.37 5.35
N ILE A 53 2.62 9.28 5.02
CA ILE A 53 3.57 9.16 3.91
C ILE A 53 3.45 7.77 3.28
N VAL A 54 3.65 7.69 1.96
CA VAL A 54 3.62 6.42 1.20
C VAL A 54 5.04 6.03 0.79
N ILE A 55 5.48 4.82 1.15
CA ILE A 55 6.75 4.26 0.68
C ILE A 55 6.44 3.16 -0.34
N ALA A 56 6.76 3.41 -1.61
CA ALA A 56 6.52 2.48 -2.71
C ALA A 56 7.82 1.76 -3.07
N ILE A 57 7.88 0.45 -2.80
CA ILE A 57 8.94 -0.43 -3.30
C ILE A 57 8.45 -1.00 -4.65
N TRP A 58 9.13 -0.66 -5.74
CA TRP A 58 8.61 -0.87 -7.09
C TRP A 58 9.64 -1.48 -8.03
N ASP A 59 9.22 -2.52 -8.77
CA ASP A 59 9.98 -3.19 -9.83
C ASP A 59 10.00 -2.43 -11.17
N GLY A 60 9.38 -1.25 -11.23
CA GLY A 60 9.21 -0.46 -12.45
C GLY A 60 8.09 -0.96 -13.39
N VAL A 61 7.44 -2.08 -13.09
CA VAL A 61 6.45 -2.71 -14.00
C VAL A 61 5.07 -2.91 -13.35
N SER A 62 5.02 -3.12 -12.03
CA SER A 62 3.77 -3.35 -11.28
C SER A 62 2.76 -2.21 -11.48
N GLY A 63 1.66 -2.54 -12.18
CA GLY A 63 0.57 -1.59 -12.43
C GLY A 63 -0.14 -1.14 -11.14
N GLY A 64 -0.24 -2.04 -10.14
CA GLY A 64 -0.85 -1.73 -8.85
C GLY A 64 -0.04 -0.71 -8.06
N THR A 65 1.30 -0.86 -8.03
CA THR A 65 2.20 0.07 -7.35
C THR A 65 2.24 1.42 -8.07
N ASN A 66 2.33 1.42 -9.40
CA ASN A 66 2.26 2.64 -10.22
C ASN A 66 0.96 3.42 -9.96
N PHE A 67 -0.18 2.72 -9.87
CA PHE A 67 -1.45 3.34 -9.54
C PHE A 67 -1.42 4.03 -8.16
N THR A 68 -0.88 3.37 -7.14
CA THR A 68 -0.76 3.92 -5.79
C THR A 68 0.08 5.20 -5.77
N VAL A 69 1.24 5.20 -6.44
CA VAL A 69 2.14 6.36 -6.52
C VAL A 69 1.47 7.53 -7.25
N LYS A 70 0.84 7.25 -8.40
CA LYS A 70 0.10 8.28 -9.16
C LYS A 70 -1.03 8.89 -8.35
N TYR A 71 -1.76 8.08 -7.58
CA TYR A 71 -2.82 8.57 -6.73
C TYR A 71 -2.29 9.43 -5.58
N ALA A 72 -1.20 9.01 -4.92
CA ALA A 72 -0.53 9.80 -3.90
C ALA A 72 -0.07 11.17 -4.45
N GLN A 73 0.55 11.16 -5.64
CA GLN A 73 0.94 12.38 -6.35
C GLN A 73 -0.27 13.28 -6.66
N GLN A 74 -1.37 12.71 -7.15
CA GLN A 74 -2.58 13.44 -7.51
C GLN A 74 -3.19 14.20 -6.32
N ILE A 75 -3.19 13.60 -5.13
CA ILE A 75 -3.78 14.21 -3.93
C ILE A 75 -2.77 15.00 -3.08
N GLY A 76 -1.52 15.11 -3.53
CA GLY A 76 -0.45 15.80 -2.79
C GLY A 76 0.01 15.06 -1.53
N LYS A 77 -0.20 13.75 -1.44
CA LYS A 77 0.27 12.93 -0.32
C LYS A 77 1.80 12.75 -0.45
N PRO A 78 2.60 13.00 0.60
CA PRO A 78 4.03 12.70 0.57
C PRO A 78 4.28 11.24 0.20
N PHE A 79 5.23 11.02 -0.72
CA PHE A 79 5.60 9.67 -1.13
C PHE A 79 7.08 9.57 -1.48
N GLU A 80 7.62 8.36 -1.35
CA GLU A 80 8.94 7.98 -1.85
C GLU A 80 8.81 6.72 -2.72
N VAL A 81 9.64 6.65 -3.77
CA VAL A 81 9.72 5.48 -4.65
C VAL A 81 11.12 4.90 -4.58
N HIS A 82 11.21 3.62 -4.23
CA HIS A 82 12.44 2.86 -4.17
C HIS A 82 12.37 1.76 -5.23
N ILE A 83 13.21 1.87 -6.26
CA ILE A 83 13.26 0.90 -7.36
C ILE A 83 14.07 -0.32 -6.94
N VAL A 84 13.55 -1.53 -7.24
CA VAL A 84 14.17 -2.83 -6.90
C VAL A 84 14.23 -3.78 -8.08
#